data_AF-A0A1B6J333-F1
#
_entry.id   AF-A0A1B6J333-F1
#
_cell.length_a   1.000
_cell.length_b   1.000
_cell.length_c   1.000
_cell.angle_alpha   90.00
_cell.angle_beta   90.00
_cell.angle_gamma   90.00
#
_symmetry.space_group_name_H-M   'P 1'
#
loop_
_entity.id
_entity.type
_entity.pdbx_description
1 polymer ?
#
loop_
_entity_poly.entity_id
_entity_poly.type
_entity_poly.pdbx_seq_one_letter_code
_entity_poly.pdbx_strand_id
1 'polypeptide(L)'
;MGTLSILLSALAVVYSRRITDEYKCYAEDEDQYLYFGTKTSYAVMFKDSLPPFHSDECSPPLMLWEMVRHGTRFPMFEEHRPLKLLVGLRNRILRNHKIFTNVELCDQDRHNLGNWTFDFLISENNRLSPQGKLDMESLARRHLERYPTLFQNYEEDKFLFQITESDRTNQSAQHFLRALFPDESIPQPEPNNSLLRSYMNCSTWLLDYASSRTIRQYSDEFHNSLLMSELVDRVSRRLGFFFDIRPSQVDAMYKMCAYDKAYKPHEISAWCAAFTKQELKMLEYQEDLLYYYKHGYGMDINLKVACPLLRDLIVRLNESITQGKSATPVVIYFTHNGMFERFFARLGLLNSSSPPTAQFDFSDIRAWRLAKYIPFAANLAVTLHNCTGGYKVAIYLNERPLQLEFCTNGLCEWQTLYDRFHTLVDSSTCNLD
;
A
#
# COMPACT_ATOMS: atom_id res chain seq x y z
N MET A 1 44.54 -15.12 21.84
CA MET A 1 43.89 -15.18 20.50
C MET A 1 42.37 -15.06 20.53
N GLY A 2 41.66 -15.47 21.61
CA GLY A 2 40.19 -15.36 21.67
C GLY A 2 39.61 -13.93 21.75
N THR A 3 40.30 -12.98 22.37
CA THR A 3 39.83 -11.58 22.51
C THR A 3 39.90 -10.78 21.22
N LEU A 4 40.89 -11.03 20.36
CA LEU A 4 41.06 -10.35 19.08
C LEU A 4 39.98 -10.79 18.06
N SER A 5 39.61 -12.08 18.06
CA SER A 5 38.51 -12.59 17.22
C SER A 5 37.14 -12.07 17.65
N ILE A 6 36.92 -11.86 18.95
CA ILE A 6 35.68 -11.23 19.46
C ILE A 6 35.61 -9.75 19.07
N LEU A 7 36.73 -9.02 19.15
CA LEU A 7 36.81 -7.63 18.70
C LEU A 7 36.61 -7.47 17.20
N LEU A 8 37.21 -8.35 16.38
CA LEU A 8 37.05 -8.34 14.92
C LEU A 8 35.63 -8.71 14.48
N SER A 9 34.98 -9.66 15.16
CA SER A 9 33.57 -10.01 14.89
C SER A 9 32.60 -8.92 15.37
N ALA A 10 32.87 -8.27 16.52
CA ALA A 10 32.10 -7.11 16.96
C ALA A 10 32.26 -5.91 16.01
N LEU A 11 33.47 -5.65 15.52
CA LEU A 11 33.73 -4.59 14.52
C LEU A 11 33.06 -4.88 13.18
N ALA A 12 33.05 -6.14 12.72
CA ALA A 12 32.35 -6.54 11.49
C ALA A 12 30.82 -6.40 11.62
N VAL A 13 30.25 -6.74 12.79
CA VAL A 13 28.81 -6.56 13.09
C VAL A 13 28.42 -5.08 13.25
N VAL A 14 29.35 -4.22 13.69
CA VAL A 14 29.15 -2.76 13.70
C VAL A 14 29.26 -2.17 12.29
N TYR A 15 30.14 -2.70 11.43
CA TYR A 15 30.30 -2.26 10.04
C TYR A 15 29.07 -2.62 9.18
N SER A 16 28.38 -3.72 9.49
CA SER A 16 27.14 -4.12 8.79
C SER A 16 25.89 -3.31 9.19
N ARG A 17 26.02 -2.34 10.12
CA ARG A 17 24.90 -1.58 10.69
C ARG A 17 24.94 -0.07 10.40
N ARG A 18 25.60 0.35 9.32
CA ARG A 18 25.72 1.77 8.95
C ARG A 18 25.14 2.07 7.58
N ILE A 19 24.78 3.32 7.38
CA ILE A 19 24.40 3.83 6.06
C ILE A 19 25.71 4.05 5.29
N THR A 20 25.90 3.36 4.17
CA THR A 20 27.16 3.36 3.43
C THR A 20 27.02 3.89 2.01
N ASP A 21 25.80 4.01 1.50
CA ASP A 21 25.59 4.60 0.19
C ASP A 21 25.95 6.09 0.18
N GLU A 22 26.56 6.54 -0.91
CA GLU A 22 26.88 7.95 -1.11
C GLU A 22 25.78 8.60 -1.94
N TYR A 23 25.57 9.89 -1.72
CA TYR A 23 24.65 10.66 -2.54
C TYR A 23 25.16 10.76 -3.98
N LYS A 24 24.23 10.61 -4.92
CA LYS A 24 24.40 10.88 -6.34
C LYS A 24 23.29 11.86 -6.76
N CYS A 25 23.54 12.64 -7.80
CA CYS A 25 22.57 13.58 -8.34
C CYS A 25 21.26 12.85 -8.67
N TYR A 26 20.19 13.11 -7.91
CA TYR A 26 18.94 12.36 -8.02
C TYR A 26 18.23 12.66 -9.34
N ALA A 27 18.40 13.89 -9.85
CA ALA A 27 17.94 14.29 -11.17
C ALA A 27 18.55 13.51 -12.33
N GLU A 28 19.69 12.86 -12.12
CA GLU A 28 20.41 12.07 -13.13
C GLU A 28 20.36 10.56 -12.82
N ASP A 29 19.71 10.16 -11.73
CA ASP A 29 19.60 8.77 -11.34
C ASP A 29 18.55 8.05 -12.20
N GLU A 30 18.99 7.11 -13.04
CA GLU A 30 18.13 6.26 -13.85
C GLU A 30 17.48 5.12 -13.03
N ASP A 31 18.04 4.76 -11.87
CA ASP A 31 17.57 3.69 -10.97
C ASP A 31 16.96 4.25 -9.68
N GLN A 32 16.06 5.22 -9.85
CA GLN A 32 15.35 5.87 -8.74
C GLN A 32 14.62 4.85 -7.86
N TYR A 33 14.62 5.13 -6.56
CA TYR A 33 13.74 4.43 -5.63
C TYR A 33 12.30 4.90 -5.77
N LEU A 34 11.36 3.96 -5.95
CA LEU A 34 9.96 4.25 -6.28
C LEU A 34 8.94 3.70 -5.26
N TYR A 35 9.40 3.19 -4.11
CA TYR A 35 8.55 2.54 -3.11
C TYR A 35 8.40 3.41 -1.86
N PHE A 36 7.18 3.78 -1.50
CA PHE A 36 6.87 4.77 -0.47
C PHE A 36 5.75 4.33 0.48
N GLY A 37 5.83 3.09 0.98
CA GLY A 37 4.80 2.50 1.81
C GLY A 37 3.42 2.55 1.15
N THR A 38 2.39 2.84 1.91
CA THR A 38 1.01 2.93 1.39
C THR A 38 0.77 4.15 0.48
N LYS A 39 1.77 5.02 0.27
CA LYS A 39 1.69 6.17 -0.65
C LYS A 39 2.33 5.90 -2.02
N THR A 40 2.81 4.68 -2.25
CA THR A 40 3.35 4.27 -3.55
C THR A 40 2.32 4.47 -4.66
N SER A 41 2.75 5.02 -5.79
CA SER A 41 1.91 5.18 -6.98
C SER A 41 1.51 3.81 -7.53
N TYR A 42 0.25 3.66 -7.96
CA TYR A 42 -0.18 2.44 -8.64
C TYR A 42 0.62 2.18 -9.92
N ALA A 43 1.08 3.24 -10.59
CA ALA A 43 1.91 3.17 -11.79
C ALA A 43 3.26 2.48 -11.58
N VAL A 44 3.73 2.36 -10.35
CA VAL A 44 4.92 1.56 -10.04
C VAL A 44 4.57 0.07 -10.05
N MET A 45 3.35 -0.29 -9.63
CA MET A 45 2.94 -1.67 -9.46
C MET A 45 2.33 -2.31 -10.70
N PHE A 46 1.57 -1.59 -11.52
CA PHE A 46 0.96 -2.21 -12.70
C PHE A 46 1.91 -2.32 -13.91
N LYS A 47 3.12 -1.74 -13.87
CA LYS A 47 4.11 -1.87 -14.96
C LYS A 47 4.42 -3.32 -15.34
N ASP A 48 4.36 -4.23 -14.38
CA ASP A 48 4.50 -5.67 -14.61
C ASP A 48 3.15 -6.42 -14.45
N SER A 49 2.04 -5.77 -14.80
CA SER A 49 0.73 -6.44 -14.88
C SER A 49 0.82 -7.59 -15.89
N LEU A 50 0.31 -8.76 -15.51
CA LEU A 50 0.29 -9.93 -16.38
C LEU A 50 -1.11 -10.07 -17.00
N PRO A 51 -1.22 -10.66 -18.21
CA PRO A 51 -2.52 -11.02 -18.77
C PRO A 51 -3.36 -11.84 -17.77
N PRO A 52 -4.70 -11.77 -17.86
CA PRO A 52 -5.55 -12.65 -17.05
C PRO A 52 -5.22 -14.11 -17.36
N PHE A 53 -5.50 -14.98 -16.39
CA PHE A 53 -5.33 -16.42 -16.58
C PHE A 53 -6.08 -16.90 -17.84
N HIS A 54 -5.39 -17.69 -18.65
CA HIS A 54 -5.94 -18.32 -19.84
C HIS A 54 -5.52 -19.79 -19.86
N SER A 55 -6.48 -20.68 -20.06
CA SER A 55 -6.27 -22.11 -20.24
C SER A 55 -7.39 -22.69 -21.09
N ASP A 56 -7.04 -23.57 -22.02
CA ASP A 56 -7.99 -24.32 -22.83
C ASP A 56 -8.86 -25.28 -21.99
N GLU A 57 -8.43 -25.59 -20.77
CA GLU A 57 -9.15 -26.45 -19.84
C GLU A 57 -10.16 -25.71 -18.96
N CYS A 58 -10.22 -24.37 -19.03
CA CYS A 58 -11.04 -23.54 -18.16
C CYS A 58 -11.90 -22.55 -18.95
N SER A 59 -13.11 -22.30 -18.46
CA SER A 59 -13.95 -21.21 -18.97
C SER A 59 -13.34 -19.83 -18.68
N PRO A 60 -13.78 -18.78 -19.40
CA PRO A 60 -13.69 -17.42 -18.90
C PRO A 60 -14.24 -17.31 -17.47
N PRO A 61 -13.82 -16.29 -16.69
CA PRO A 61 -14.34 -16.06 -15.35
C PRO A 61 -15.87 -16.07 -15.31
N LEU A 62 -16.43 -16.89 -14.42
CA LEU A 62 -17.85 -16.94 -14.10
C LEU A 62 -18.23 -15.91 -13.03
N MET A 63 -17.26 -15.55 -12.18
CA MET A 63 -17.42 -14.60 -11.11
C MET A 63 -16.14 -13.80 -10.90
N LEU A 64 -16.29 -12.54 -10.51
CA LEU A 64 -15.26 -11.67 -9.96
C LEU A 64 -15.71 -11.17 -8.57
N TRP A 65 -14.90 -11.44 -7.57
CA TRP A 65 -14.94 -10.79 -6.27
C TRP A 65 -13.71 -9.91 -6.13
N GLU A 66 -13.85 -8.63 -5.79
CA GLU A 66 -12.72 -7.71 -5.77
C GLU A 66 -12.78 -6.71 -4.62
N MET A 67 -11.64 -6.46 -4.00
CA MET A 67 -11.42 -5.26 -3.19
C MET A 67 -10.56 -4.26 -3.93
N VAL A 68 -10.96 -3.00 -3.88
CA VAL A 68 -10.24 -1.88 -4.50
C VAL A 68 -10.00 -0.80 -3.46
N ARG A 69 -8.74 -0.41 -3.28
CA ARG A 69 -8.37 0.73 -2.45
C ARG A 69 -8.64 2.00 -3.25
N HIS A 70 -9.00 3.09 -2.56
CA HIS A 70 -9.06 4.40 -3.21
C HIS A 70 -7.76 4.75 -3.98
N GLY A 71 -7.92 5.52 -5.06
CA GLY A 71 -6.80 6.02 -5.86
C GLY A 71 -5.94 7.05 -5.11
N THR A 72 -4.95 7.60 -5.83
CA THR A 72 -4.02 8.59 -5.28
C THR A 72 -4.77 9.79 -4.70
N ARG A 73 -4.55 10.09 -3.43
CA ARG A 73 -5.23 11.18 -2.71
C ARG A 73 -4.29 12.32 -2.34
N PHE A 74 -4.89 13.46 -2.01
CA PHE A 74 -4.19 14.54 -1.33
C PHE A 74 -3.76 14.16 0.10
N PRO A 75 -2.81 14.91 0.70
CA PRO A 75 -2.36 14.67 2.05
C PRO A 75 -3.49 14.76 3.08
N MET A 76 -3.29 14.12 4.22
CA MET A 76 -4.22 14.21 5.35
C MET A 76 -4.16 15.62 5.96
N PHE A 77 -5.19 16.02 6.69
CA PHE A 77 -5.29 17.35 7.29
C PHE A 77 -4.07 17.68 8.17
N GLU A 78 -3.64 16.72 8.98
CA GLU A 78 -2.50 16.80 9.88
C GLU A 78 -1.15 16.91 9.14
N GLU A 79 -1.09 16.45 7.88
CA GLU A 79 0.11 16.52 7.04
C GLU A 79 0.25 17.89 6.35
N HIS A 80 -0.85 18.63 6.15
CA HIS A 80 -0.82 19.90 5.41
C HIS A 80 0.18 20.91 5.99
N ARG A 81 0.16 21.16 7.31
CA ARG A 81 1.05 22.15 7.92
C ARG A 81 2.53 21.76 7.83
N PRO A 82 2.96 20.54 8.22
CA PRO A 82 4.33 20.09 8.01
C PRO A 82 4.81 20.23 6.56
N LEU A 83 3.99 19.82 5.60
CA LEU A 83 4.32 19.89 4.18
C LEU A 83 4.41 21.34 3.68
N LYS A 84 3.51 22.23 4.10
CA LYS A 84 3.57 23.66 3.73
C LYS A 84 4.84 24.35 4.28
N LEU A 85 5.34 23.92 5.43
CA LEU A 85 6.59 24.46 6.00
C LEU A 85 7.83 24.12 5.18
N LEU A 86 7.73 23.14 4.26
CA LEU A 86 8.80 22.82 3.31
C LEU A 86 9.14 23.99 2.39
N VAL A 87 8.21 24.91 2.12
CA VAL A 87 8.50 26.15 1.36
C VAL A 87 9.59 26.99 2.05
N GLY A 88 9.50 27.13 3.38
CA GLY A 88 10.50 27.83 4.17
C GLY A 88 11.81 27.05 4.25
N LEU A 89 11.75 25.73 4.38
CA LEU A 89 12.92 24.86 4.40
C LEU A 89 13.69 24.91 3.06
N ARG A 90 12.99 24.78 1.94
CA ARG A 90 13.51 24.95 0.57
C ARG A 90 14.30 26.25 0.44
N ASN A 91 13.72 27.37 0.86
CA ASN A 91 14.39 28.68 0.77
C ASN A 91 15.68 28.74 1.61
N ARG A 92 15.72 28.05 2.77
CA ARG A 92 16.92 27.93 3.61
C ARG A 92 17.97 27.06 2.94
N ILE A 93 17.58 25.91 2.38
CA ILE A 93 18.48 25.02 1.62
C ILE A 93 19.16 25.81 0.49
N LEU A 94 18.38 26.45 -0.38
CA LEU A 94 18.91 27.23 -1.50
C LEU A 94 19.83 28.38 -1.06
N ARG A 95 19.59 28.96 0.13
CA ARG A 95 20.48 29.97 0.71
C ARG A 95 21.78 29.35 1.21
N ASN A 96 21.70 28.22 1.92
CA ASN A 96 22.88 27.51 2.44
C ASN A 96 23.85 27.17 1.31
N HIS A 97 23.35 26.65 0.19
CA HIS A 97 24.16 26.33 -1.00
C HIS A 97 24.85 27.54 -1.66
N LYS A 98 24.40 28.77 -1.40
CA LYS A 98 25.07 29.99 -1.87
C LYS A 98 26.19 30.45 -0.95
N ILE A 99 26.14 30.04 0.32
CA ILE A 99 27.06 30.52 1.36
C ILE A 99 28.14 29.47 1.64
N PHE A 100 27.78 28.19 1.64
CA PHE A 100 28.67 27.11 2.04
C PHE A 100 29.19 26.34 0.83
N THR A 101 30.46 25.96 0.90
CA THR A 101 31.16 25.19 -0.14
C THR A 101 31.05 23.67 0.06
N ASN A 102 30.79 23.22 1.29
CA ASN A 102 30.67 21.80 1.64
C ASN A 102 29.20 21.36 1.59
N VAL A 103 28.64 21.35 0.39
CA VAL A 103 27.24 20.97 0.16
C VAL A 103 27.17 19.87 -0.89
N GLU A 104 26.28 18.88 -0.68
CA GLU A 104 26.29 17.66 -1.50
C GLU A 104 25.29 17.70 -2.66
N LEU A 105 24.13 18.38 -2.55
CA LEU A 105 23.15 18.41 -3.64
C LEU A 105 23.75 18.98 -4.93
N CYS A 106 23.59 18.26 -6.04
CA CYS A 106 24.03 18.70 -7.38
C CYS A 106 23.24 19.91 -7.89
N ASP A 107 23.78 20.57 -8.92
CA ASP A 107 23.20 21.78 -9.51
C ASP A 107 21.77 21.58 -10.01
N GLN A 108 21.50 20.44 -10.65
CA GLN A 108 20.18 20.13 -11.20
C GLN A 108 19.14 19.87 -10.08
N ASP A 109 19.49 19.15 -9.02
CA ASP A 109 18.60 18.94 -7.88
C ASP A 109 18.27 20.27 -7.18
N ARG A 110 19.26 21.17 -7.05
CA ARG A 110 19.02 22.52 -6.51
C ARG A 110 18.11 23.35 -7.41
N HIS A 111 18.26 23.23 -8.73
CA HIS A 111 17.38 23.89 -9.69
C HIS A 111 15.94 23.37 -9.56
N ASN A 112 15.76 22.05 -9.54
CA ASN A 112 14.46 21.40 -9.35
C ASN A 112 13.81 21.82 -8.03
N LEU A 113 14.60 21.85 -6.95
CA LEU A 113 14.15 22.32 -5.64
C LEU A 113 13.74 23.79 -5.67
N GLY A 114 14.45 24.65 -6.42
CA GLY A 114 14.09 26.06 -6.63
C GLY A 114 12.75 26.26 -7.33
N ASN A 115 12.42 25.40 -8.29
CA ASN A 115 11.19 25.46 -9.09
C ASN A 115 9.99 24.82 -8.40
N TRP A 116 10.20 23.95 -7.39
CA TRP A 116 9.12 23.27 -6.69
C TRP A 116 8.18 24.27 -5.99
N THR A 117 6.87 24.06 -6.12
CA THR A 117 5.81 24.85 -5.47
C THR A 117 4.92 23.96 -4.59
N PHE A 118 4.29 24.57 -3.58
CA PHE A 118 3.28 23.89 -2.75
C PHE A 118 1.89 24.35 -3.17
N ASP A 119 1.24 23.58 -4.04
CA ASP A 119 -0.02 23.95 -4.70
C ASP A 119 -1.26 23.27 -4.09
N PHE A 120 -1.09 22.54 -3.00
CA PHE A 120 -2.17 21.82 -2.33
C PHE A 120 -2.99 22.74 -1.40
N LEU A 121 -4.31 22.77 -1.59
CA LEU A 121 -5.23 23.51 -0.72
C LEU A 121 -5.68 22.63 0.44
N ILE A 122 -5.64 23.15 1.67
CA ILE A 122 -6.09 22.40 2.86
C ILE A 122 -7.55 21.90 2.76
N SER A 123 -8.41 22.60 2.01
CA SER A 123 -9.79 22.19 1.74
C SER A 123 -9.91 20.91 0.92
N GLU A 124 -8.85 20.50 0.23
CA GLU A 124 -8.80 19.28 -0.59
C GLU A 124 -8.24 18.09 0.19
N ASN A 125 -7.92 18.25 1.48
CA ASN A 125 -7.34 17.19 2.30
C ASN A 125 -8.13 15.87 2.19
N ASN A 126 -7.38 14.77 2.12
CA ASN A 126 -7.91 13.42 1.97
C ASN A 126 -8.75 13.14 0.70
N ARG A 127 -9.04 14.13 -0.16
CA ARG A 127 -9.83 13.92 -1.39
C ARG A 127 -8.99 13.27 -2.47
N LEU A 128 -9.67 12.70 -3.47
CA LEU A 128 -9.01 12.07 -4.61
C LEU A 128 -8.29 13.15 -5.44
N SER A 129 -7.01 12.91 -5.74
CA SER A 129 -6.22 13.82 -6.59
C SER A 129 -6.59 13.62 -8.07
N PRO A 130 -6.19 14.54 -8.98
CA PRO A 130 -6.34 14.32 -10.42
C PRO A 130 -5.71 13.00 -10.90
N GLN A 131 -4.51 12.66 -10.42
CA GLN A 131 -3.87 11.38 -10.73
C GLN A 131 -4.69 10.19 -10.19
N GLY A 132 -5.28 10.34 -9.00
CA GLY A 132 -6.16 9.32 -8.43
C GLY A 132 -7.39 9.01 -9.29
N LYS A 133 -7.92 10.00 -10.02
CA LYS A 133 -9.01 9.78 -10.99
C LYS A 133 -8.52 8.91 -12.15
N LEU A 134 -7.35 9.26 -12.70
CA LEU A 134 -6.71 8.51 -13.78
C LEU A 134 -6.38 7.07 -13.34
N ASP A 135 -5.93 6.87 -12.11
CA ASP A 135 -5.66 5.54 -11.55
C ASP A 135 -6.91 4.66 -11.65
N MET A 136 -8.08 5.18 -11.22
CA MET A 136 -9.34 4.44 -11.19
C MET A 136 -9.94 4.22 -12.58
N GLU A 137 -9.91 5.23 -13.45
CA GLU A 137 -10.41 5.09 -14.83
C GLU A 137 -9.54 4.13 -15.64
N SER A 138 -8.22 4.18 -15.44
CA SER A 138 -7.28 3.27 -16.09
C SER A 138 -7.49 1.83 -15.60
N LEU A 139 -7.70 1.65 -14.29
CA LEU A 139 -8.03 0.34 -13.72
C LEU A 139 -9.34 -0.21 -14.30
N ALA A 140 -10.40 0.61 -14.40
CA ALA A 140 -11.66 0.21 -15.01
C ALA A 140 -11.53 -0.21 -16.47
N ARG A 141 -10.78 0.53 -17.30
CA ARG A 141 -10.55 0.15 -18.70
C ARG A 141 -9.86 -1.22 -18.81
N ARG A 142 -8.90 -1.51 -17.94
CA ARG A 142 -8.28 -2.84 -17.89
C ARG A 142 -9.25 -3.92 -17.41
N HIS A 143 -10.23 -3.62 -16.56
CA HIS A 143 -11.28 -4.58 -16.20
C HIS A 143 -12.14 -4.98 -17.42
N LEU A 144 -12.47 -4.03 -18.29
CA LEU A 144 -13.16 -4.32 -19.56
C LEU A 144 -12.35 -5.27 -20.45
N GLU A 145 -11.03 -5.05 -20.53
CA GLU A 145 -10.11 -5.89 -21.33
C GLU A 145 -9.89 -7.28 -20.71
N ARG A 146 -9.74 -7.35 -19.39
CA ARG A 146 -9.41 -8.58 -18.66
C ARG A 146 -10.60 -9.52 -18.50
N TYR A 147 -11.79 -8.95 -18.32
CA TYR A 147 -13.00 -9.70 -17.98
C TYR A 147 -14.17 -9.35 -18.92
N PRO A 148 -13.98 -9.47 -20.25
CA PRO A 148 -14.96 -9.00 -21.23
C PRO A 148 -16.31 -9.70 -21.10
N THR A 149 -16.35 -10.95 -20.62
CA THR A 149 -17.59 -11.70 -20.39
C THR A 149 -18.38 -11.23 -19.17
N LEU A 150 -17.74 -10.53 -18.23
CA LEU A 150 -18.36 -10.04 -17.00
C LEU A 150 -18.83 -8.58 -17.10
N PHE A 151 -18.19 -7.75 -17.92
CA PHE A 151 -18.48 -6.32 -18.03
C PHE A 151 -19.08 -5.90 -19.39
N GLN A 152 -19.59 -6.84 -20.18
CA GLN A 152 -20.14 -6.56 -21.51
C GLN A 152 -21.38 -5.66 -21.48
N ASN A 153 -22.30 -5.93 -20.56
CA ASN A 153 -23.52 -5.15 -20.33
C ASN A 153 -23.74 -4.98 -18.83
N TYR A 154 -24.36 -3.87 -18.43
CA TYR A 154 -24.79 -3.66 -17.06
C TYR A 154 -26.20 -4.20 -16.85
N GLU A 155 -26.36 -5.03 -15.83
CA GLU A 155 -27.65 -5.57 -15.37
C GLU A 155 -27.64 -5.46 -13.83
N GLU A 156 -28.52 -4.65 -13.25
CA GLU A 156 -28.45 -4.27 -11.83
C GLU A 156 -28.33 -5.47 -10.86
N ASP A 157 -29.02 -6.59 -11.15
CA ASP A 157 -28.96 -7.82 -10.33
C ASP A 157 -27.65 -8.62 -10.48
N LYS A 158 -26.84 -8.31 -11.49
CA LYS A 158 -25.55 -8.96 -11.78
C LYS A 158 -24.34 -8.29 -11.14
N PHE A 159 -24.52 -7.08 -10.61
CA PHE A 159 -23.44 -6.29 -10.02
C PHE A 159 -23.75 -5.90 -8.58
N LEU A 160 -22.82 -6.20 -7.68
CA LEU A 160 -22.80 -5.64 -6.32
C LEU A 160 -21.59 -4.71 -6.19
N PHE A 161 -21.86 -3.43 -5.98
CA PHE A 161 -20.84 -2.46 -5.60
C PHE A 161 -21.11 -1.97 -4.18
N GLN A 162 -20.14 -2.10 -3.28
CA GLN A 162 -20.21 -1.42 -1.98
C GLN A 162 -19.04 -0.47 -1.78
N ILE A 163 -19.34 0.70 -1.23
CA ILE A 163 -18.40 1.80 -1.13
C ILE A 163 -18.42 2.32 0.30
N THR A 164 -17.26 2.43 0.94
CA THR A 164 -17.20 3.06 2.27
C THR A 164 -17.50 4.56 2.17
N GLU A 165 -18.05 5.14 3.24
CA GLU A 165 -18.55 6.52 3.33
C GLU A 165 -17.51 7.66 3.12
N SER A 166 -16.23 7.36 2.89
CA SER A 166 -15.22 8.42 2.74
C SER A 166 -15.29 9.10 1.36
N ASP A 167 -15.01 10.40 1.33
CA ASP A 167 -14.91 11.19 0.08
C ASP A 167 -14.05 10.52 -0.99
N ARG A 168 -12.88 9.99 -0.61
CA ARG A 168 -11.91 9.37 -1.53
C ARG A 168 -12.36 8.03 -2.08
N THR A 169 -13.03 7.20 -1.29
CA THR A 169 -13.56 5.91 -1.75
C THR A 169 -14.77 6.12 -2.64
N ASN A 170 -15.66 7.05 -2.28
CA ASN A 170 -16.78 7.48 -3.12
C ASN A 170 -16.29 8.04 -4.46
N GLN A 171 -15.37 9.02 -4.46
CA GLN A 171 -14.80 9.56 -5.70
C GLN A 171 -14.09 8.49 -6.53
N SER A 172 -13.39 7.56 -5.88
CA SER A 172 -12.70 6.48 -6.59
C SER A 172 -13.69 5.54 -7.30
N ALA A 173 -14.72 5.11 -6.57
CA ALA A 173 -15.79 4.29 -7.13
C ALA A 173 -16.50 5.01 -8.27
N GLN A 174 -16.77 6.32 -8.14
CA GLN A 174 -17.41 7.09 -9.20
C GLN A 174 -16.57 7.12 -10.50
N HIS A 175 -15.27 7.36 -10.39
CA HIS A 175 -14.39 7.39 -11.57
C HIS A 175 -14.21 5.99 -12.18
N PHE A 176 -14.12 4.95 -11.35
CA PHE A 176 -14.05 3.57 -11.82
C PHE A 176 -15.34 3.15 -12.54
N LEU A 177 -16.49 3.34 -11.90
CA LEU A 177 -17.79 2.86 -12.40
C LEU A 177 -18.24 3.65 -13.63
N ARG A 178 -18.02 4.96 -13.72
CA ARG A 178 -18.30 5.73 -14.94
C ARG A 178 -17.43 5.31 -16.12
N ALA A 179 -16.21 4.83 -15.86
CA ALA A 179 -15.35 4.32 -16.92
C ALA A 179 -15.75 2.92 -17.39
N LEU A 180 -16.42 2.12 -16.54
CA LEU A 180 -17.04 0.84 -16.93
C LEU A 180 -18.38 1.05 -17.64
N PHE A 181 -19.25 1.85 -17.04
CA PHE A 181 -20.64 2.05 -17.41
C PHE A 181 -20.99 3.55 -17.38
N PRO A 182 -20.74 4.28 -18.48
CA PRO A 182 -20.86 5.75 -18.51
C PRO A 182 -22.27 6.28 -18.20
N ASP A 183 -23.29 5.53 -18.60
CA ASP A 183 -24.69 5.96 -18.55
C ASP A 183 -25.43 5.49 -17.28
N GLU A 184 -24.78 4.69 -16.44
CA GLU A 184 -25.42 4.03 -15.31
C GLU A 184 -25.33 4.83 -14.01
N SER A 185 -26.34 4.63 -13.15
CA SER A 185 -26.35 5.27 -11.83
C SER A 185 -25.30 4.64 -10.92
N ILE A 186 -24.60 5.48 -10.16
CA ILE A 186 -23.54 5.03 -9.26
C ILE A 186 -24.14 4.76 -7.88
N PRO A 187 -23.91 3.58 -7.29
CA PRO A 187 -24.38 3.27 -5.94
C PRO A 187 -23.89 4.28 -4.92
N GLN A 188 -24.74 4.57 -3.93
CA GLN A 188 -24.37 5.47 -2.85
C GLN A 188 -23.44 4.77 -1.85
N PRO A 189 -22.53 5.50 -1.20
CA PRO A 189 -21.72 4.94 -0.13
C PRO A 189 -22.57 4.41 1.02
N GLU A 190 -22.15 3.30 1.62
CA GLU A 190 -22.82 2.69 2.75
C GLU A 190 -22.26 3.25 4.08
N PRO A 191 -23.09 3.94 4.88
CA PRO A 191 -22.71 4.37 6.21
C PRO A 191 -22.53 3.16 7.13
N ASN A 192 -21.59 3.23 8.07
CA ASN A 192 -21.33 2.15 9.06
C ASN A 192 -21.11 0.76 8.44
N ASN A 193 -20.52 0.70 7.24
CA ASN A 193 -20.28 -0.57 6.54
C ASN A 193 -19.45 -1.54 7.40
N SER A 194 -20.14 -2.56 7.95
CA SER A 194 -19.62 -3.55 8.89
C SER A 194 -18.75 -4.62 8.22
N LEU A 195 -18.74 -4.67 6.89
CA LEU A 195 -17.95 -5.60 6.09
C LEU A 195 -16.58 -5.01 5.76
N LEU A 196 -16.57 -3.80 5.18
CA LEU A 196 -15.39 -3.11 4.64
C LEU A 196 -14.67 -2.25 5.67
N ARG A 197 -15.30 -1.99 6.82
CA ARG A 197 -14.74 -1.27 7.98
C ARG A 197 -15.14 -1.93 9.30
N SER A 198 -15.23 -3.26 9.33
CA SER A 198 -15.55 -4.08 10.50
C SER A 198 -14.81 -3.66 11.79
N TYR A 199 -13.54 -3.27 11.69
CA TYR A 199 -12.72 -2.78 12.80
C TYR A 199 -13.27 -1.50 13.48
N MET A 200 -14.05 -0.68 12.75
CA MET A 200 -14.74 0.48 13.32
C MET A 200 -15.96 0.10 14.16
N ASN A 201 -16.45 -1.14 14.05
CA ASN A 201 -17.58 -1.66 14.81
C ASN A 201 -17.14 -2.63 15.91
N CYS A 202 -15.83 -2.81 16.11
CA CYS A 202 -15.26 -3.63 17.17
C CYS A 202 -14.84 -2.73 18.35
N SER A 203 -15.63 -2.77 19.43
CA SER A 203 -15.38 -1.94 20.62
C SER A 203 -14.02 -2.25 21.25
N THR A 204 -13.67 -3.52 21.34
CA THR A 204 -12.36 -3.98 21.84
C THR A 204 -11.23 -3.38 21.02
N TRP A 205 -11.32 -3.41 19.68
CA TRP A 205 -10.30 -2.81 18.82
C TRP A 205 -10.20 -1.29 19.03
N LEU A 206 -11.33 -0.58 19.10
CA LEU A 206 -11.36 0.87 19.26
C LEU A 206 -10.85 1.35 20.62
N LEU A 207 -11.26 0.69 21.70
CA LEU A 207 -10.99 1.13 23.07
C LEU A 207 -9.62 0.65 23.56
N ASP A 208 -9.28 -0.61 23.29
CA ASP A 208 -8.12 -1.25 23.91
C ASP A 208 -6.89 -1.20 23.00
N TYR A 209 -7.10 -1.25 21.68
CA TYR A 209 -6.00 -1.40 20.71
C TYR A 209 -5.68 -0.11 19.96
N ALA A 210 -6.66 0.63 19.44
CA ALA A 210 -6.42 1.74 18.50
C ALA A 210 -5.45 2.81 19.03
N SER A 211 -5.44 3.05 20.34
CA SER A 211 -4.52 3.97 21.03
C SER A 211 -3.36 3.28 21.77
N SER A 212 -3.30 1.96 21.76
CA SER A 212 -2.30 1.17 22.48
C SER A 212 -0.88 1.60 22.13
N ARG A 213 -0.04 1.74 23.17
CA ARG A 213 1.39 2.03 23.01
C ARG A 213 2.10 0.90 22.25
N THR A 214 1.62 -0.33 22.39
CA THR A 214 2.17 -1.52 21.73
C THR A 214 2.17 -1.38 20.20
N ILE A 215 1.16 -0.72 19.62
CA ILE A 215 1.07 -0.47 18.17
C ILE A 215 2.25 0.35 17.66
N ARG A 216 2.65 1.37 18.42
CA ARG A 216 3.69 2.30 18.00
C ARG A 216 5.06 1.92 18.54
N GLN A 217 5.16 1.03 19.52
CA GLN A 217 6.39 0.69 20.22
C GLN A 217 7.57 0.47 19.25
N TYR A 218 7.46 -0.47 18.31
CA TYR A 218 8.55 -0.79 17.39
C TYR A 218 8.86 0.34 16.39
N SER A 219 7.82 1.04 15.91
CA SER A 219 8.00 2.20 15.04
C SER A 219 8.67 3.37 15.78
N ASP A 220 8.32 3.59 17.04
CA ASP A 220 8.88 4.65 17.89
C ASP A 220 10.31 4.30 18.30
N GLU A 221 10.60 3.04 18.62
CA GLU A 221 11.96 2.54 18.89
C GLU A 221 12.86 2.71 17.66
N PHE A 222 12.36 2.36 16.47
CA PHE A 222 13.10 2.59 15.22
C PHE A 222 13.32 4.08 14.95
N HIS A 223 12.28 4.90 15.08
CA HIS A 223 12.36 6.35 14.88
C HIS A 223 13.37 7.03 15.81
N ASN A 224 13.47 6.56 17.06
CA ASN A 224 14.40 7.09 18.06
C ASN A 224 15.77 6.37 18.06
N SER A 225 16.04 5.49 17.10
CA SER A 225 17.28 4.74 17.03
C SER A 225 18.47 5.59 16.60
N LEU A 226 19.69 5.17 16.97
CA LEU A 226 20.93 5.79 16.50
C LEU A 226 21.03 5.82 14.97
N LEU A 227 20.45 4.82 14.30
CA LEU A 227 20.44 4.72 12.85
C LEU A 227 19.57 5.82 12.21
N MET A 228 18.41 6.14 12.80
CA MET A 228 17.59 7.26 12.34
C MET A 228 18.23 8.61 12.66
N SER A 229 18.96 8.74 13.78
CA SER A 229 19.78 9.92 14.06
C SER A 229 20.88 10.12 13.03
N GLU A 230 21.56 9.04 12.60
CA GLU A 230 22.57 9.09 11.53
C GLU A 230 21.95 9.53 10.20
N LEU A 231 20.74 9.04 9.86
CA LEU A 231 20.00 9.50 8.68
C LEU A 231 19.72 11.00 8.75
N VAL A 232 19.26 11.51 9.90
CA VAL A 232 18.96 12.94 10.08
C VAL A 232 20.23 13.80 9.92
N ASP A 233 21.35 13.40 10.51
CA ASP A 233 22.64 14.09 10.35
C ASP A 233 23.06 14.15 8.88
N ARG A 234 23.06 13.00 8.19
CA ARG A 234 23.47 12.90 6.78
C ARG A 234 22.59 13.77 5.88
N VAL A 235 21.27 13.70 6.04
CA VAL A 235 20.33 14.56 5.30
C VAL A 235 20.57 16.04 5.62
N SER A 236 20.83 16.39 6.88
CA SER A 236 21.10 17.79 7.28
C SER A 236 22.35 18.35 6.59
N ARG A 237 23.45 17.59 6.60
CA ARG A 237 24.71 17.98 5.95
C ARG A 237 24.56 18.09 4.44
N ARG A 238 23.87 17.14 3.81
CA ARG A 238 23.59 17.15 2.36
C ARG A 238 22.87 18.41 1.91
N LEU A 239 21.92 18.86 2.73
CA LEU A 239 21.11 20.06 2.53
C LEU A 239 21.80 21.37 2.99
N GLY A 240 23.08 21.29 3.39
CA GLY A 240 23.91 22.43 3.76
C GLY A 240 23.64 23.01 5.15
N PHE A 241 23.09 22.24 6.09
CA PHE A 241 22.93 22.66 7.48
C PHE A 241 24.13 22.20 8.34
N PHE A 242 24.61 23.10 9.22
CA PHE A 242 25.64 22.77 10.21
C PHE A 242 25.11 21.99 11.41
N PHE A 243 23.82 22.13 11.70
CA PHE A 243 23.14 21.44 12.79
C PHE A 243 21.99 20.63 12.23
N ASP A 244 21.66 19.55 12.92
CA ASP A 244 20.56 18.69 12.55
C ASP A 244 19.25 19.48 12.40
N ILE A 245 18.60 19.25 11.26
CA ILE A 245 17.20 19.62 11.10
C ILE A 245 16.34 18.70 11.96
N ARG A 246 15.09 19.08 12.21
CA ARG A 246 14.20 18.27 13.05
C ARG A 246 13.82 16.98 12.32
N PRO A 247 13.70 15.84 13.02
CA PRO A 247 13.19 14.59 12.41
C PRO A 247 11.82 14.76 11.72
N SER A 248 10.96 15.65 12.23
CA SER A 248 9.68 15.97 11.59
C SER A 248 9.82 16.73 10.25
N GLN A 249 10.93 17.42 10.01
CA GLN A 249 11.24 18.00 8.71
C GLN A 249 11.69 16.91 7.73
N VAL A 250 12.48 15.93 8.18
CA VAL A 250 12.86 14.75 7.41
C VAL A 250 11.63 13.94 7.00
N ASP A 251 10.72 13.67 7.93
CA ASP A 251 9.43 13.01 7.65
C ASP A 251 8.58 13.80 6.63
N ALA A 252 8.51 15.13 6.77
CA ALA A 252 7.79 15.97 5.82
C ALA A 252 8.41 15.90 4.40
N MET A 253 9.75 15.93 4.29
CA MET A 253 10.44 15.80 3.01
C MET A 253 10.18 14.42 2.37
N TYR A 254 10.25 13.34 3.15
CA TYR A 254 9.94 11.99 2.69
C TYR A 254 8.49 11.87 2.20
N LYS A 255 7.53 12.40 2.95
CA LYS A 255 6.12 12.42 2.55
C LYS A 255 5.89 13.24 1.28
N MET A 256 6.54 14.38 1.13
CA MET A 256 6.43 15.18 -0.09
C MET A 256 7.04 14.45 -1.29
N CYS A 257 8.21 13.82 -1.12
CA CYS A 257 8.79 12.92 -2.12
C CYS A 257 7.80 11.83 -2.56
N ALA A 258 7.17 11.15 -1.60
CA ALA A 258 6.15 10.13 -1.88
C ALA A 258 4.94 10.71 -2.64
N TYR A 259 4.45 11.89 -2.24
CA TYR A 259 3.32 12.56 -2.89
C TYR A 259 3.64 13.04 -4.31
N ASP A 260 4.80 13.67 -4.53
CA ASP A 260 5.25 14.09 -5.86
C ASP A 260 5.30 12.87 -6.80
N LYS A 261 5.90 11.76 -6.36
CA LYS A 261 5.96 10.52 -7.13
C LYS A 261 4.60 9.85 -7.30
N ALA A 262 3.67 10.02 -6.35
CA ALA A 262 2.30 9.53 -6.49
C ALA A 262 1.51 10.33 -7.53
N TYR A 263 1.63 11.66 -7.51
CA TYR A 263 0.93 12.55 -8.45
C TYR A 263 1.50 12.49 -9.85
N LYS A 264 2.83 12.33 -9.96
CA LYS A 264 3.56 12.39 -11.21
C LYS A 264 4.61 11.28 -11.25
N PRO A 265 4.20 10.03 -11.48
CA PRO A 265 5.09 8.86 -11.35
C PRO A 265 6.29 8.88 -12.28
N HIS A 266 6.19 9.58 -13.41
CA HIS A 266 7.24 9.71 -14.41
C HIS A 266 8.13 10.94 -14.23
N GLU A 267 7.77 11.90 -13.37
CA GLU A 267 8.57 13.10 -13.11
C GLU A 267 9.55 12.87 -11.95
N ILE A 268 10.62 13.67 -11.94
CA ILE A 268 11.61 13.70 -10.86
C ILE A 268 11.05 14.57 -9.73
N SER A 269 10.96 14.00 -8.52
CA SER A 269 10.58 14.79 -7.35
C SER A 269 11.79 15.57 -6.83
N ALA A 270 11.59 16.87 -6.61
CA ALA A 270 12.59 17.72 -6.00
C ALA A 270 12.91 17.34 -4.54
N TRP A 271 11.95 16.74 -3.82
CA TRP A 271 12.13 16.38 -2.40
C TRP A 271 12.75 15.00 -2.21
N CYS A 272 12.68 14.11 -3.20
CA CYS A 272 13.39 12.83 -3.13
C CYS A 272 14.91 13.02 -3.17
N ALA A 273 15.40 14.09 -3.80
CA ALA A 273 16.82 14.45 -3.84
C ALA A 273 17.46 14.68 -2.46
N ALA A 274 16.65 14.90 -1.41
CA ALA A 274 17.16 15.03 -0.05
C ALA A 274 17.75 13.72 0.51
N PHE A 275 17.50 12.58 -0.14
CA PHE A 275 17.76 11.25 0.40
C PHE A 275 18.59 10.39 -0.56
N THR A 276 19.35 9.46 0.00
CA THR A 276 19.89 8.32 -0.76
C THR A 276 18.85 7.19 -0.87
N LYS A 277 19.12 6.19 -1.72
CA LYS A 277 18.24 5.03 -1.91
C LYS A 277 18.11 4.21 -0.62
N GLN A 278 19.19 4.03 0.14
CA GLN A 278 19.18 3.34 1.43
C GLN A 278 18.37 4.12 2.48
N GLU A 279 18.53 5.45 2.52
CA GLU A 279 17.76 6.32 3.42
C GLU A 279 16.25 6.27 3.11
N LEU A 280 15.86 6.26 1.83
CA LEU A 280 14.46 6.09 1.42
C LEU A 280 13.89 4.71 1.81
N LYS A 281 14.67 3.63 1.68
CA LYS A 281 14.27 2.28 2.15
C LYS A 281 14.02 2.25 3.65
N MET A 282 14.87 2.93 4.43
CA MET A 282 14.70 3.03 5.88
C MET A 282 13.43 3.80 6.25
N LEU A 283 13.15 4.91 5.57
CA LEU A 283 11.94 5.71 5.79
C LEU A 283 10.66 4.95 5.38
N GLU A 284 10.72 4.16 4.31
CA GLU A 284 9.65 3.21 3.94
C GLU A 284 9.44 2.15 5.03
N TYR A 285 10.51 1.56 5.55
CA TYR A 285 10.46 0.52 6.58
C TYR A 285 9.77 0.98 7.88
N GLN A 286 9.90 2.26 8.24
CA GLN A 286 9.20 2.82 9.39
C GLN A 286 7.67 2.66 9.26
N GLU A 287 7.13 2.83 8.04
CA GLU A 287 5.69 2.64 7.78
C GLU A 287 5.29 1.17 7.81
N ASP A 288 6.15 0.28 7.28
CA ASP A 288 5.95 -1.18 7.36
C ASP A 288 5.87 -1.65 8.81
N LEU A 289 6.76 -1.18 9.69
CA LEU A 289 6.72 -1.46 11.13
C LEU A 289 5.41 -1.02 11.75
N LEU A 290 5.02 0.25 11.55
CA LEU A 290 3.81 0.79 12.14
C LEU A 290 2.60 -0.06 11.77
N TYR A 291 2.40 -0.37 10.50
CA TYR A 291 1.19 -1.06 10.05
C TYR A 291 1.25 -2.58 10.23
N TYR A 292 2.42 -3.21 10.35
CA TYR A 292 2.52 -4.60 10.78
C TYR A 292 1.89 -4.78 12.17
N TYR A 293 2.24 -3.89 13.11
CA TYR A 293 1.71 -3.93 14.47
C TYR A 293 0.34 -3.28 14.61
N LYS A 294 -0.02 -2.32 13.75
CA LYS A 294 -1.34 -1.67 13.81
C LYS A 294 -2.44 -2.51 13.14
N HIS A 295 -2.19 -3.03 11.95
CA HIS A 295 -3.22 -3.59 11.06
C HIS A 295 -2.90 -5.01 10.57
N GLY A 296 -1.66 -5.48 10.73
CA GLY A 296 -1.23 -6.82 10.33
C GLY A 296 -1.16 -7.80 11.50
N TYR A 297 -0.19 -8.72 11.40
CA TYR A 297 0.04 -9.83 12.33
C TYR A 297 0.51 -9.44 13.73
N GLY A 298 0.91 -8.19 13.97
CA GLY A 298 1.39 -7.81 15.30
C GLY A 298 0.29 -7.73 16.37
N MET A 299 -0.99 -7.89 16.00
CA MET A 299 -2.11 -8.04 16.94
C MET A 299 -3.16 -9.00 16.39
N ASP A 300 -3.47 -10.07 17.14
CA ASP A 300 -4.41 -11.13 16.71
C ASP A 300 -5.83 -10.62 16.43
N ILE A 301 -6.25 -9.54 17.10
CA ILE A 301 -7.57 -8.91 16.86
C ILE A 301 -7.75 -8.47 15.40
N ASN A 302 -6.66 -8.14 14.69
CA ASN A 302 -6.72 -7.76 13.28
C ASN A 302 -7.21 -8.90 12.39
N LEU A 303 -6.87 -10.15 12.73
CA LEU A 303 -7.33 -11.33 12.00
C LEU A 303 -8.82 -11.59 12.27
N LYS A 304 -9.29 -11.35 13.50
CA LYS A 304 -10.71 -11.49 13.87
C LYS A 304 -11.59 -10.49 13.14
N VAL A 305 -11.23 -9.19 13.17
CA VAL A 305 -12.05 -8.16 12.53
C VAL A 305 -12.07 -8.30 10.99
N ALA A 306 -11.08 -8.94 10.36
CA ALA A 306 -11.12 -9.24 8.93
C ALA A 306 -11.99 -10.46 8.57
N CYS A 307 -12.46 -11.21 9.56
CA CYS A 307 -13.18 -12.44 9.33
C CYS A 307 -14.49 -12.27 8.55
N PRO A 308 -15.36 -11.26 8.81
CA PRO A 308 -16.59 -11.07 8.04
C PRO A 308 -16.36 -10.94 6.54
N LEU A 309 -15.25 -10.32 6.14
CA LEU A 309 -14.88 -10.15 4.73
C LEU A 309 -14.40 -11.46 4.09
N LEU A 310 -13.67 -12.30 4.85
CA LEU A 310 -13.32 -13.65 4.39
C LEU A 310 -14.57 -14.51 4.23
N ARG A 311 -15.52 -14.38 5.17
CA ARG A 311 -16.79 -15.09 5.11
C ARG A 311 -17.57 -14.71 3.86
N ASP A 312 -17.66 -13.42 3.56
CA ASP A 312 -18.31 -12.93 2.35
C ASP A 312 -17.67 -13.54 1.09
N LEU A 313 -16.34 -13.49 0.94
CA LEU A 313 -15.64 -14.11 -0.21
C LEU A 313 -16.03 -15.58 -0.40
N ILE A 314 -15.99 -16.39 0.67
CA ILE A 314 -16.31 -17.83 0.60
C ILE A 314 -17.79 -18.06 0.27
N VAL A 315 -18.70 -17.30 0.87
CA VAL A 315 -20.14 -17.40 0.60
C VAL A 315 -20.41 -17.05 -0.86
N ARG A 316 -19.85 -15.96 -1.37
CA ARG A 316 -20.10 -15.50 -2.74
C ARG A 316 -19.56 -16.47 -3.79
N LEU A 317 -18.38 -17.05 -3.58
CA LEU A 317 -17.85 -18.11 -4.44
C LEU A 317 -18.76 -19.35 -4.44
N ASN A 318 -19.24 -19.76 -3.27
CA ASN A 318 -20.15 -20.90 -3.15
C ASN A 318 -21.54 -20.62 -3.78
N GLU A 319 -22.07 -19.41 -3.64
CA GLU A 319 -23.31 -18.96 -4.29
C GLU A 319 -23.16 -19.02 -5.81
N SER A 320 -22.03 -18.54 -6.36
CA SER A 320 -21.77 -18.62 -7.80
C SER A 320 -21.75 -20.05 -8.33
N ILE A 321 -21.21 -21.00 -7.56
CA ILE A 321 -21.17 -22.43 -7.92
C ILE A 321 -22.56 -23.06 -7.86
N THR A 322 -23.31 -22.79 -6.79
CA THR A 322 -24.59 -23.48 -6.50
C THR A 322 -25.78 -22.88 -7.24
N GLN A 323 -25.78 -21.58 -7.50
CA GLN A 323 -26.87 -20.86 -8.16
C GLN A 323 -26.61 -20.58 -9.65
N GLY A 324 -25.35 -20.74 -10.11
CA GLY A 324 -24.97 -20.53 -11.50
C GLY A 324 -25.39 -19.16 -12.02
N LYS A 325 -26.21 -19.12 -13.08
CA LYS A 325 -26.67 -17.88 -13.73
C LYS A 325 -27.52 -16.95 -12.84
N SER A 326 -28.10 -17.49 -11.76
CA SER A 326 -28.90 -16.70 -10.81
C SER A 326 -28.05 -15.98 -9.77
N ALA A 327 -26.75 -16.31 -9.66
CA ALA A 327 -25.84 -15.61 -8.77
C ALA A 327 -25.51 -14.19 -9.27
N THR A 328 -24.90 -13.39 -8.40
CA THR A 328 -24.29 -12.09 -8.73
C THR A 328 -22.84 -12.32 -9.16
N PRO A 329 -22.53 -12.29 -10.48
CA PRO A 329 -21.19 -12.62 -10.97
C PRO A 329 -20.15 -11.54 -10.67
N VAL A 330 -20.52 -10.28 -10.42
CA VAL A 330 -19.54 -9.21 -10.16
C VAL A 330 -19.79 -8.57 -8.80
N VAL A 331 -18.81 -8.66 -7.91
CA VAL A 331 -18.82 -8.08 -6.57
C VAL A 331 -17.56 -7.25 -6.39
N ILE A 332 -17.68 -5.92 -6.25
CA ILE A 332 -16.52 -5.02 -6.08
C ILE A 332 -16.71 -4.10 -4.87
N TYR A 333 -15.68 -4.03 -4.04
CA TYR A 333 -15.67 -3.32 -2.78
C TYR A 333 -14.63 -2.20 -2.74
N PHE A 334 -15.07 -0.96 -2.51
CA PHE A 334 -14.17 0.20 -2.40
C PHE A 334 -13.87 0.53 -0.94
N THR A 335 -12.61 0.33 -0.52
CA THR A 335 -12.18 0.48 0.89
C THR A 335 -10.79 1.14 1.06
N HIS A 336 -10.18 0.97 2.22
CA HIS A 336 -8.94 1.59 2.67
C HIS A 336 -7.82 0.56 2.87
N ASN A 337 -6.57 1.02 2.90
CA ASN A 337 -5.42 0.17 3.24
C ASN A 337 -5.64 -0.59 4.56
N GLY A 338 -6.25 0.05 5.56
CA GLY A 338 -6.59 -0.57 6.84
C GLY A 338 -7.31 -1.92 6.72
N MET A 339 -8.24 -2.04 5.77
CA MET A 339 -8.96 -3.29 5.55
C MET A 339 -8.13 -4.29 4.74
N PHE A 340 -7.39 -3.82 3.72
CA PHE A 340 -6.47 -4.67 2.95
C PHE A 340 -5.42 -5.34 3.84
N GLU A 341 -4.75 -4.57 4.71
CA GLU A 341 -3.67 -5.06 5.60
C GLU A 341 -4.18 -6.18 6.52
N ARG A 342 -5.38 -6.00 7.09
CA ARG A 342 -6.03 -7.00 7.95
C ARG A 342 -6.50 -8.22 7.17
N PHE A 343 -7.05 -8.00 5.98
CA PHE A 343 -7.51 -9.09 5.14
C PHE A 343 -6.35 -9.95 4.65
N PHE A 344 -5.22 -9.34 4.28
CA PHE A 344 -4.01 -10.08 3.92
C PHE A 344 -3.50 -10.90 5.09
N ALA A 345 -3.48 -10.30 6.30
CA ALA A 345 -3.11 -11.02 7.50
C ALA A 345 -4.02 -12.24 7.72
N ARG A 346 -5.35 -12.07 7.56
CA ARG A 346 -6.35 -13.14 7.69
C ARG A 346 -6.21 -14.25 6.65
N LEU A 347 -5.81 -13.90 5.42
CA LEU A 347 -5.53 -14.87 4.36
C LEU A 347 -4.18 -15.60 4.55
N GLY A 348 -3.35 -15.19 5.51
CA GLY A 348 -2.00 -15.74 5.69
C GLY A 348 -0.95 -15.17 4.73
N LEU A 349 -1.28 -14.08 4.02
CA LEU A 349 -0.39 -13.45 3.05
C LEU A 349 0.66 -12.57 3.73
N LEU A 350 1.87 -12.55 3.16
CA LEU A 350 3.00 -11.75 3.67
C LEU A 350 3.43 -12.13 5.10
N ASN A 351 3.02 -13.31 5.58
CA ASN A 351 3.47 -13.86 6.83
C ASN A 351 4.91 -14.35 6.71
N SER A 352 5.70 -14.17 7.76
CA SER A 352 7.12 -14.55 7.80
C SER A 352 7.48 -15.02 9.20
N SER A 353 8.39 -15.99 9.29
CA SER A 353 9.01 -16.39 10.56
C SER A 353 9.89 -15.29 11.17
N SER A 354 10.25 -14.28 10.39
CA SER A 354 11.02 -13.11 10.79
C SER A 354 10.15 -11.85 10.69
N PRO A 355 9.39 -11.49 11.74
CA PRO A 355 8.58 -10.27 11.76
C PRO A 355 9.47 -9.01 11.74
N PRO A 356 8.99 -7.87 11.22
CA PRO A 356 9.76 -6.64 11.21
C PRO A 356 9.97 -6.12 12.64
N THR A 357 11.21 -5.78 13.00
CA THR A 357 11.58 -5.25 14.32
C THR A 357 12.18 -3.84 14.21
N ALA A 358 12.43 -3.19 15.35
CA ALA A 358 13.10 -1.89 15.38
C ALA A 358 14.56 -1.93 14.89
N GLN A 359 15.10 -3.11 14.53
CA GLN A 359 16.41 -3.25 13.91
C GLN A 359 16.22 -3.40 12.39
N PHE A 360 16.66 -2.39 11.64
CA PHE A 360 16.59 -2.44 10.18
C PHE A 360 17.62 -3.43 9.62
N ASP A 361 17.14 -4.36 8.78
CA ASP A 361 18.00 -5.23 7.99
C ASP A 361 18.32 -4.56 6.65
N PHE A 362 19.61 -4.27 6.45
CA PHE A 362 20.13 -3.66 5.23
C PHE A 362 20.06 -4.57 3.99
N SER A 363 19.80 -5.87 4.16
CA SER A 363 19.46 -6.74 3.04
C SER A 363 18.14 -6.31 2.36
N ASP A 364 17.28 -5.58 3.08
CA ASP A 364 15.94 -5.14 2.61
C ASP A 364 15.03 -6.31 2.21
N ILE A 365 15.33 -7.53 2.68
CA ILE A 365 14.53 -8.73 2.46
C ILE A 365 13.48 -8.83 3.56
N ARG A 366 12.23 -8.49 3.22
CA ARG A 366 11.08 -8.65 4.12
C ARG A 366 9.81 -9.02 3.37
N ALA A 367 9.01 -9.90 3.98
CA ALA A 367 7.72 -10.31 3.42
C ALA A 367 6.69 -9.17 3.52
N TRP A 368 6.60 -8.53 4.69
CA TRP A 368 5.72 -7.40 4.92
C TRP A 368 6.34 -6.12 4.35
N ARG A 369 5.96 -5.78 3.11
CA ARG A 369 6.37 -4.56 2.41
C ARG A 369 5.20 -3.91 1.69
N LEU A 370 4.56 -2.96 2.35
CA LEU A 370 3.28 -2.41 1.92
C LEU A 370 3.35 -1.70 0.57
N ALA A 371 4.48 -1.07 0.26
CA ALA A 371 4.68 -0.40 -1.01
C ALA A 371 4.45 -1.29 -2.23
N LYS A 372 4.77 -2.59 -2.13
CA LYS A 372 4.59 -3.56 -3.21
C LYS A 372 3.16 -4.09 -3.33
N TYR A 373 2.41 -4.07 -2.25
CA TYR A 373 1.18 -4.86 -2.17
C TYR A 373 -0.06 -4.01 -1.94
N ILE A 374 0.08 -2.87 -1.26
CA ILE A 374 -1.01 -1.97 -0.91
C ILE A 374 -0.62 -0.52 -1.30
N PRO A 375 -0.25 -0.25 -2.58
CA PRO A 375 -0.09 1.11 -3.09
C PRO A 375 -1.45 1.85 -3.13
N PHE A 376 -1.48 3.11 -3.56
CA PHE A 376 -2.75 3.70 -4.01
C PHE A 376 -3.38 2.85 -5.12
N ALA A 377 -4.71 2.84 -5.23
CA ALA A 377 -5.47 2.02 -6.17
C ALA A 377 -5.17 0.51 -6.14
N ALA A 378 -4.58 0.01 -5.04
CA ALA A 378 -4.34 -1.42 -4.84
C ALA A 378 -5.64 -2.21 -5.05
N ASN A 379 -5.53 -3.37 -5.70
CA ASN A 379 -6.66 -4.26 -5.92
C ASN A 379 -6.31 -5.71 -5.58
N LEU A 380 -7.28 -6.41 -5.02
CA LEU A 380 -7.25 -7.86 -4.80
C LEU A 380 -8.48 -8.45 -5.48
N ALA A 381 -8.28 -9.07 -6.64
CA ALA A 381 -9.32 -9.70 -7.42
C ALA A 381 -9.27 -11.22 -7.24
N VAL A 382 -10.44 -11.85 -7.11
CA VAL A 382 -10.60 -13.30 -7.01
C VAL A 382 -11.60 -13.72 -8.08
N THR A 383 -11.18 -14.57 -9.02
CA THR A 383 -12.03 -15.04 -10.11
C THR A 383 -12.34 -16.52 -9.98
N LEU A 384 -13.58 -16.90 -10.26
CA LEU A 384 -14.02 -18.30 -10.32
C LEU A 384 -14.10 -18.76 -11.76
N HIS A 385 -13.60 -19.96 -12.03
CA HIS A 385 -13.61 -20.59 -13.35
C HIS A 385 -14.19 -22.00 -13.26
N ASN A 386 -14.91 -22.43 -14.31
CA ASN A 386 -15.27 -23.83 -14.47
C ASN A 386 -14.24 -24.50 -15.37
N CYS A 387 -13.56 -25.52 -14.86
CA CYS A 387 -12.49 -26.22 -15.55
C CYS A 387 -12.76 -27.71 -15.67
N THR A 388 -12.01 -28.39 -16.55
CA THR A 388 -11.93 -29.86 -16.54
C THR A 388 -11.47 -30.32 -15.15
N GLY A 389 -12.29 -31.15 -14.50
CA GLY A 389 -12.02 -31.66 -13.16
C GLY A 389 -12.61 -30.84 -12.01
N GLY A 390 -13.26 -29.71 -12.28
CA GLY A 390 -14.02 -28.95 -11.27
C GLY A 390 -13.80 -27.45 -11.31
N TYR A 391 -14.36 -26.76 -10.31
CA TYR A 391 -14.21 -25.32 -10.17
C TYR A 391 -12.84 -24.94 -9.62
N LYS A 392 -12.23 -23.93 -10.23
CA LYS A 392 -10.94 -23.37 -9.81
C LYS A 392 -11.02 -21.88 -9.60
N VAL A 393 -10.18 -21.37 -8.73
CA VAL A 393 -10.12 -19.96 -8.35
C VAL A 393 -8.73 -19.41 -8.67
N ALA A 394 -8.68 -18.23 -9.29
CA ALA A 394 -7.46 -17.45 -9.43
C ALA A 394 -7.53 -16.23 -8.51
N ILE A 395 -6.42 -15.89 -7.86
CA ILE A 395 -6.30 -14.69 -7.03
C ILE A 395 -5.26 -13.78 -7.68
N TYR A 396 -5.61 -12.50 -7.84
CA TYR A 396 -4.73 -11.48 -8.40
C TYR A 396 -4.53 -10.37 -7.39
N LEU A 397 -3.27 -10.03 -7.13
CA LEU A 397 -2.89 -8.89 -6.31
C LEU A 397 -2.24 -7.85 -7.21
N ASN A 398 -2.85 -6.67 -7.30
CA ASN A 398 -2.44 -5.59 -8.20
C ASN A 398 -2.29 -6.09 -9.65
N GLU A 399 -3.32 -6.79 -10.13
CA GLU A 399 -3.39 -7.39 -11.48
C GLU A 399 -2.32 -8.46 -11.78
N ARG A 400 -1.61 -8.97 -10.76
CA ARG A 400 -0.64 -10.08 -10.89
C ARG A 400 -1.19 -11.34 -10.22
N PRO A 401 -1.14 -12.51 -10.89
CA PRO A 401 -1.47 -13.78 -10.25
C PRO A 401 -0.69 -13.98 -8.95
N LEU A 402 -1.40 -14.24 -7.87
CA LEU A 402 -0.83 -14.53 -6.57
C LEU A 402 -0.56 -16.05 -6.48
N GLN A 403 0.72 -16.42 -6.49
CA GLN A 403 1.11 -17.81 -6.36
C GLN A 403 1.09 -18.23 -4.89
N LEU A 404 0.07 -18.99 -4.51
CA LEU A 404 0.00 -19.65 -3.20
C LEU A 404 0.58 -21.06 -3.29
N GLU A 405 1.20 -21.53 -2.22
CA GLU A 405 1.91 -22.82 -2.19
C GLU A 405 1.02 -24.02 -2.54
N PHE A 406 -0.28 -23.92 -2.27
CA PHE A 406 -1.28 -24.96 -2.53
C PHE A 406 -2.03 -24.76 -3.86
N CYS A 407 -1.55 -23.87 -4.73
CA CYS A 407 -2.14 -23.59 -6.04
C CYS A 407 -1.14 -23.92 -7.15
N THR A 408 -1.62 -24.36 -8.30
CA THR A 408 -0.77 -24.69 -9.45
C THR A 408 -0.88 -23.57 -10.49
N ASN A 409 0.24 -22.92 -10.83
CA ASN A 409 0.28 -21.81 -11.80
C ASN A 409 -0.74 -20.69 -11.51
N GLY A 410 -0.92 -20.32 -10.24
CA GLY A 410 -1.89 -19.31 -9.80
C GLY A 410 -3.36 -19.75 -9.76
N LEU A 411 -3.66 -21.00 -10.13
CA LEU A 411 -5.00 -21.59 -9.98
C LEU A 411 -5.08 -22.53 -8.78
N CYS A 412 -6.11 -22.36 -7.98
CA CYS A 412 -6.40 -23.16 -6.81
C CYS A 412 -7.67 -23.98 -7.05
N GLU A 413 -7.67 -25.27 -6.70
CA GLU A 413 -8.91 -26.04 -6.64
C GLU A 413 -9.85 -25.40 -5.61
N TRP A 414 -11.11 -25.18 -5.97
CA TRP A 414 -12.09 -24.54 -5.08
C TRP A 414 -12.19 -25.29 -3.74
N GLN A 415 -12.24 -26.63 -3.78
CA GLN A 415 -12.35 -27.44 -2.57
C GLN A 415 -11.16 -27.21 -1.62
N THR A 416 -9.94 -27.08 -2.15
CA THR A 416 -8.74 -26.82 -1.34
C THR A 416 -8.81 -25.45 -0.66
N LEU A 417 -9.30 -24.41 -1.36
CA LEU A 417 -9.52 -23.09 -0.76
C LEU A 417 -10.62 -23.13 0.31
N TYR A 418 -11.74 -23.79 0.00
CA TYR A 418 -12.85 -23.95 0.93
C TYR A 418 -12.39 -24.65 2.21
N ASP A 419 -11.73 -25.80 2.11
CA ASP A 419 -11.25 -26.57 3.26
C ASP A 419 -10.29 -25.76 4.15
N ARG A 420 -9.47 -24.90 3.53
CA ARG A 420 -8.53 -24.03 4.26
C ARG A 420 -9.20 -22.87 4.98
N PHE A 421 -10.21 -22.25 4.38
CA PHE A 421 -10.76 -20.99 4.88
C PHE A 421 -12.13 -21.12 5.57
N HIS A 422 -12.91 -22.17 5.32
CA HIS A 422 -14.26 -22.31 5.86
C HIS A 422 -14.28 -22.38 7.40
N THR A 423 -13.32 -23.07 8.02
CA THR A 423 -13.19 -23.14 9.49
C THR A 423 -12.81 -21.79 10.10
N LEU A 424 -12.09 -20.96 9.34
CA LEU A 424 -11.75 -19.59 9.74
C LEU A 424 -12.94 -18.65 9.67
N VAL A 425 -14.06 -19.03 9.03
CA VAL A 425 -15.24 -18.15 8.91
C VAL A 425 -16.46 -18.71 9.64
N ASP A 426 -16.25 -19.72 10.48
CA ASP A 426 -17.30 -20.28 11.33
C ASP A 426 -17.86 -19.19 12.25
N SER A 427 -19.18 -19.07 12.32
CA SER A 427 -19.84 -18.00 13.09
C SER A 427 -19.51 -17.99 14.59
N SER A 428 -19.07 -19.12 15.16
CA SER A 428 -18.63 -19.20 16.56
C SER A 428 -17.26 -18.56 16.80
N THR A 429 -16.43 -18.44 15.76
CA THR A 429 -15.07 -17.87 15.82
C THR A 429 -14.92 -16.57 15.03
N CYS A 430 -15.84 -16.31 14.11
CA CYS A 430 -15.91 -15.17 13.21
C CYS A 430 -16.85 -14.10 13.76
N ASN A 431 -16.56 -13.62 14.97
CA ASN A 431 -17.28 -12.54 15.63
C ASN A 431 -16.35 -11.34 15.85
N LEU A 432 -16.94 -10.16 16.00
CA LEU A 432 -16.20 -8.92 16.26
C LEU A 432 -15.80 -8.76 17.74
N ASP A 433 -16.17 -9.73 18.60
CA ASP A 433 -15.99 -9.72 20.06
C ASP A 433 -15.24 -10.97 20.54
#